data_AF-A0A7C3JFA7-F1
#
_entry.id   AF-A0A7C3JFA7-F1
#
_cell.length_a   1.000
_cell.length_b   1.000
_cell.length_c   1.000
_cell.angle_alpha   90.00
_cell.angle_beta   90.00
_cell.angle_gamma   90.00
#
_symmetry.space_group_name_H-M   'P 1'
#
loop_
_entity.id
_entity.type
_entity.pdbx_description
1 polymer ?
#
loop_
_entity_poly.entity_id
_entity_poly.type
_entity_poly.pdbx_seq_one_letter_code
_entity_poly.pdbx_strand_id
1 'polypeptide(L)'
;MKRRRKLLEEALTKALAAVQEDGKDINEALAEFPALEDELRPRLEAALWLQGQKSTLDMRPGYQQAAQRRLVAQARQASPSRFVVFFRRMKRFSQRFQWIARTVLVGFLLLAYGFALFQVSDLSQAAIPGDSLYPLKLFIEQARLTVSLDPVQDARLQVEFSRRRSDEIAALIFEGRFDLLQPTVQAFEQEVSRARLALRALQPRHRSQAVALSAELSNMVESQNVILGLLIQAIPEEARIEVRQAMKVSYK
;
A
#
# COMPACT_ATOMS: atom_id res chain seq x y z
N MET A 1 -15.98 15.15 -43.20
CA MET A 1 -14.86 14.47 -43.92
C MET A 1 -14.70 12.99 -43.58
N LYS A 2 -14.67 12.54 -42.31
CA LYS A 2 -14.51 11.10 -41.95
C LYS A 2 -15.55 10.17 -42.60
N ARG A 3 -16.82 10.59 -42.67
CA ARG A 3 -17.92 9.79 -43.25
C ARG A 3 -17.74 9.51 -44.75
N ARG A 4 -17.16 10.45 -45.51
CA ARG A 4 -16.94 10.32 -46.97
C ARG A 4 -15.75 9.39 -47.30
N ARG A 5 -14.67 9.40 -46.50
CA ARG A 5 -13.54 8.46 -46.68
C ARG A 5 -13.95 7.01 -46.44
N LYS A 6 -14.74 6.76 -45.39
CA LYS A 6 -15.22 5.41 -45.07
C LYS A 6 -16.11 4.85 -46.20
N LEU A 7 -17.02 5.67 -46.73
CA LEU A 7 -17.85 5.30 -47.87
C LEU A 7 -17.02 4.98 -49.13
N LEU A 8 -15.92 5.70 -49.36
CA LEU A 8 -15.01 5.44 -50.50
C LEU A 8 -14.23 4.13 -50.34
N GLU A 9 -13.77 3.79 -49.13
CA GLU A 9 -13.07 2.52 -48.85
C GLU A 9 -14.01 1.32 -48.98
N GLU A 10 -15.24 1.44 -48.48
CA GLU A 10 -16.29 0.42 -48.62
C GLU A 10 -16.66 0.22 -50.10
N ALA A 11 -16.83 1.31 -50.86
CA ALA A 11 -17.11 1.26 -52.30
C ALA A 11 -15.93 0.63 -53.09
N LEU A 12 -14.68 0.94 -52.74
CA LEU A 12 -13.50 0.40 -53.43
C LEU A 12 -13.38 -1.11 -53.22
N THR A 13 -13.64 -1.57 -52.00
CA THR A 13 -13.61 -3.00 -51.66
C THR A 13 -14.70 -3.75 -52.41
N LYS A 14 -15.91 -3.18 -52.49
CA LYS A 14 -17.04 -3.77 -53.21
C LYS A 14 -16.81 -3.79 -54.72
N ALA A 15 -16.26 -2.73 -55.29
CA ALA A 15 -15.91 -2.66 -56.71
C ALA A 15 -14.78 -3.64 -57.07
N LEU A 16 -13.76 -3.81 -56.20
CA LEU A 16 -12.73 -4.83 -56.39
C LEU A 16 -13.31 -6.24 -56.39
N ALA A 17 -14.21 -6.56 -55.46
CA ALA A 17 -14.89 -7.85 -55.43
C ALA A 17 -15.76 -8.07 -56.68
N ALA A 18 -16.50 -7.05 -57.14
CA ALA A 18 -17.33 -7.13 -58.33
C ALA A 18 -16.53 -7.41 -59.62
N VAL A 19 -15.32 -6.83 -59.75
CA VAL A 19 -14.46 -7.08 -60.91
C VAL A 19 -13.77 -8.46 -60.83
N GLN A 20 -13.42 -8.92 -59.62
CA GLN A 20 -12.63 -10.15 -59.43
C GLN A 20 -13.47 -11.43 -59.29
N GLU A 21 -14.58 -11.35 -58.57
CA GLU A 21 -15.45 -12.50 -58.25
C GLU A 21 -16.60 -12.62 -59.25
N ASP A 22 -17.24 -11.49 -59.59
CA ASP A 22 -18.39 -11.48 -60.52
C ASP A 22 -17.96 -11.27 -61.99
N GLY A 23 -16.68 -11.00 -62.25
CA GLY A 23 -16.12 -10.83 -63.60
C GLY A 23 -16.62 -9.60 -64.35
N LYS A 24 -17.21 -8.62 -63.65
CA LYS A 24 -17.69 -7.36 -64.25
C LYS A 24 -16.54 -6.51 -64.76
N ASP A 25 -16.78 -5.75 -65.83
CA ASP A 25 -15.79 -4.77 -66.29
C ASP A 25 -15.65 -3.61 -65.30
N ILE A 26 -14.51 -2.93 -65.32
CA ILE A 26 -14.21 -1.79 -64.44
C ILE A 26 -15.31 -0.72 -64.53
N ASN A 27 -15.84 -0.47 -65.73
CA ASN A 27 -16.91 0.51 -65.93
C ASN A 27 -18.25 0.07 -65.33
N GLU A 28 -18.56 -1.23 -65.38
CA GLU A 28 -19.79 -1.79 -64.79
C GLU A 28 -19.74 -1.74 -63.26
N ALA A 29 -18.58 -2.02 -62.67
CA ALA A 29 -18.38 -1.92 -61.22
C ALA A 29 -18.43 -0.45 -60.72
N LEU A 30 -18.01 0.51 -61.55
CA LEU A 30 -18.10 1.94 -61.25
C LEU A 30 -19.51 2.51 -61.43
N ALA A 31 -20.33 1.94 -62.32
CA ALA A 31 -21.72 2.35 -62.54
C ALA A 31 -22.62 2.13 -61.31
N GLU A 32 -22.27 1.21 -60.40
CA GLU A 32 -22.95 1.04 -59.11
C GLU A 32 -22.70 2.23 -58.15
N PHE A 33 -21.70 3.06 -58.41
CA PHE A 33 -21.28 4.18 -57.56
C PHE A 33 -20.99 5.48 -58.35
N PRO A 34 -21.97 6.03 -59.09
CA PRO A 34 -21.76 7.16 -60.00
C PRO A 34 -21.33 8.44 -59.26
N ALA A 35 -21.69 8.59 -57.98
CA ALA A 35 -21.33 9.74 -57.17
C ALA A 35 -19.85 9.78 -56.72
N LEU A 36 -19.10 8.68 -56.88
CA LEU A 36 -17.72 8.51 -56.42
C LEU A 36 -16.75 8.06 -57.52
N GLU A 37 -17.24 7.99 -58.77
CA GLU A 37 -16.52 7.40 -59.91
C GLU A 37 -15.12 8.00 -60.12
N ASP A 38 -15.01 9.32 -60.11
CA ASP A 38 -13.75 10.05 -60.34
C ASP A 38 -12.67 9.74 -59.30
N GLU A 39 -13.07 9.49 -58.03
CA GLU A 39 -12.12 9.18 -56.95
C GLU A 39 -11.82 7.67 -56.85
N LEU A 40 -12.75 6.81 -57.29
CA LEU A 40 -12.64 5.35 -57.15
C LEU A 40 -11.81 4.72 -58.28
N ARG A 41 -11.99 5.19 -59.52
CA ARG A 41 -11.35 4.65 -60.73
C ARG A 41 -9.83 4.49 -60.62
N PRO A 42 -9.03 5.53 -60.29
CA PRO A 42 -7.57 5.39 -60.23
C PRO A 42 -7.08 4.44 -59.13
N ARG A 43 -7.87 4.29 -58.06
CA ARG A 43 -7.52 3.38 -56.94
C ARG A 43 -7.84 1.94 -57.29
N LEU A 44 -8.94 1.70 -57.99
CA LEU A 44 -9.33 0.39 -58.47
C LEU A 44 -8.33 -0.14 -59.50
N GLU A 45 -7.93 0.70 -60.46
CA GLU A 45 -6.90 0.38 -61.45
C GLU A 45 -5.53 0.05 -60.82
N ALA A 46 -5.09 0.86 -59.84
CA ALA A 46 -3.83 0.62 -59.13
C ALA A 46 -3.84 -0.70 -58.35
N ALA A 47 -4.97 -1.04 -57.71
CA ALA A 47 -5.12 -2.29 -56.98
C ALA A 47 -5.13 -3.50 -57.93
N LEU A 48 -5.84 -3.41 -59.06
CA LEU A 48 -5.85 -4.47 -60.07
C LEU A 48 -4.47 -4.66 -60.72
N TRP A 49 -3.74 -3.58 -60.99
CA TRP A 49 -2.39 -3.63 -61.55
C TRP A 49 -1.39 -4.32 -60.61
N LEU A 50 -1.38 -3.96 -59.32
CA LEU A 50 -0.51 -4.58 -58.31
C LEU A 50 -0.81 -6.08 -58.13
N GLN A 51 -2.08 -6.46 -58.23
CA GLN A 51 -2.50 -7.85 -58.11
C GLN A 51 -2.18 -8.66 -59.37
N GLY A 52 -2.29 -8.06 -60.56
CA GLY A 52 -1.85 -8.66 -61.83
C GLY A 52 -0.34 -8.94 -61.89
N GLN A 53 0.48 -8.16 -61.17
CA GLN A 53 1.92 -8.45 -61.03
C GLN A 53 2.23 -9.53 -59.99
N LYS A 54 1.34 -9.80 -59.03
CA LYS A 54 1.58 -10.76 -57.94
C LYS A 54 1.78 -12.19 -58.44
N SER A 55 1.15 -12.57 -59.56
CA SER A 55 1.33 -13.88 -60.21
C SER A 55 2.69 -14.06 -60.90
N THR A 56 3.42 -12.97 -61.17
CA THR A 56 4.80 -13.05 -61.73
C THR A 56 5.88 -13.20 -60.65
N LEU A 57 5.50 -13.12 -59.37
CA LEU A 57 6.39 -13.31 -58.22
C LEU A 57 6.38 -14.75 -57.68
N ASP A 58 6.06 -15.73 -58.53
CA ASP A 58 6.14 -17.13 -58.15
C ASP A 58 7.60 -17.54 -57.89
N MET A 59 7.79 -18.12 -56.69
CA MET A 59 9.04 -18.35 -56.01
C MET A 59 9.97 -19.29 -56.78
N ARG A 60 11.15 -18.80 -57.17
CA ARG A 60 12.25 -19.66 -57.68
C ARG A 60 12.75 -20.58 -56.55
N PRO A 61 12.69 -21.92 -56.68
CA PRO A 61 13.16 -22.83 -55.64
C PRO A 61 14.67 -22.62 -55.43
N GLY A 62 15.07 -22.34 -54.18
CA GLY A 62 16.46 -22.05 -53.80
C GLY A 62 16.76 -20.63 -53.32
N TYR A 63 15.83 -19.67 -53.51
CA TYR A 63 16.01 -18.29 -53.03
C TYR A 63 16.13 -18.22 -51.49
N GLN A 64 15.41 -19.08 -50.77
CA GLN A 64 15.46 -19.14 -49.30
C GLN A 64 16.86 -19.50 -48.78
N GLN A 65 17.56 -20.42 -49.45
CA GLN A 65 18.89 -20.85 -49.02
C GLN A 65 19.96 -19.78 -49.32
N ALA A 66 19.88 -19.12 -50.48
CA ALA A 66 20.77 -18.03 -50.82
C ALA A 66 20.56 -16.80 -49.93
N ALA A 67 19.30 -16.47 -49.60
CA ALA A 67 18.96 -15.40 -48.67
C ALA A 67 19.42 -15.71 -47.23
N GLN A 68 19.20 -16.93 -46.74
CA GLN A 68 19.67 -17.35 -45.42
C GLN A 68 21.19 -17.28 -45.31
N ARG A 69 21.93 -17.74 -46.33
CA ARG A 69 23.40 -17.68 -46.32
C ARG A 69 23.92 -16.25 -46.29
N ARG A 70 23.28 -15.32 -47.03
CA ARG A 70 23.63 -13.90 -47.02
C ARG A 70 23.32 -13.25 -45.66
N LEU A 71 22.18 -13.57 -45.06
CA LEU A 71 21.80 -13.06 -43.73
C LEU A 71 22.71 -13.58 -42.61
N VAL A 72 23.09 -14.86 -42.63
CA VAL A 72 24.01 -15.44 -41.65
C VAL A 72 25.42 -14.87 -41.79
N ALA A 73 25.90 -14.64 -43.02
CA ALA A 73 27.19 -14.00 -43.26
C ALA A 73 27.22 -12.56 -42.74
N GLN A 74 26.14 -11.78 -42.96
CA GLN A 74 26.02 -10.43 -42.42
C GLN A 74 25.85 -10.40 -40.90
N ALA A 75 25.12 -11.36 -40.30
CA ALA A 75 24.96 -11.47 -38.86
C ALA A 75 26.26 -11.85 -38.13
N ARG A 76 27.17 -12.59 -38.79
CA ARG A 76 28.50 -12.92 -38.23
C ARG A 76 29.49 -11.75 -38.30
N GLN A 77 29.35 -10.87 -39.29
CA GLN A 77 30.18 -9.66 -39.42
C GLN A 77 29.59 -8.46 -38.67
N ALA A 78 28.29 -8.46 -38.39
CA ALA A 78 27.67 -7.54 -37.45
C ALA A 78 28.18 -7.84 -36.04
N SER A 79 29.24 -7.14 -35.64
CA SER A 79 29.78 -7.17 -34.28
C SER A 79 28.63 -6.99 -33.28
N PRO A 80 28.46 -7.90 -32.29
CA PRO A 80 27.34 -7.82 -31.37
C PRO A 80 27.37 -6.46 -30.68
N SER A 81 26.29 -5.70 -30.85
CA SER A 81 26.09 -4.40 -30.18
C SER A 81 26.57 -4.48 -28.73
N ARG A 82 27.39 -3.52 -28.31
CA ARG A 82 27.96 -3.43 -26.94
C ARG A 82 26.87 -3.59 -25.87
N PHE A 83 25.64 -3.21 -26.21
CA PHE A 83 24.44 -3.35 -25.40
C PHE A 83 24.14 -4.82 -25.08
N VAL A 84 24.19 -5.75 -26.04
CA VAL A 84 23.86 -7.18 -25.81
C VAL A 84 24.90 -7.85 -24.90
N VAL A 85 26.18 -7.48 -25.04
CA VAL A 85 27.25 -7.97 -24.16
C VAL A 85 27.10 -7.42 -22.73
N PHE A 86 26.70 -6.15 -22.60
CA PHE A 86 26.40 -5.50 -21.32
C PHE A 86 25.24 -6.19 -20.58
N PHE A 87 24.12 -6.47 -21.26
CA PHE A 87 22.98 -7.20 -20.67
C PHE A 87 23.30 -8.66 -20.31
N ARG A 88 24.14 -9.34 -21.10
CA ARG A 88 24.58 -10.71 -20.77
C ARG A 88 25.53 -10.75 -19.57
N ARG A 89 26.32 -9.70 -19.34
CA ARG A 89 27.18 -9.56 -18.15
C ARG A 89 26.39 -9.18 -16.91
N MET A 90 25.33 -8.38 -17.06
CA MET A 90 24.44 -7.95 -15.99
C MET A 90 23.53 -9.08 -15.47
N LYS A 91 23.17 -10.05 -16.31
CA LYS A 91 22.38 -11.24 -15.89
C LYS A 91 23.13 -12.21 -14.97
N ARG A 92 24.48 -12.20 -14.94
CA ARG A 92 25.27 -12.95 -13.95
C ARG A 92 25.43 -12.22 -12.60
N PHE A 93 25.17 -10.91 -12.58
CA PHE A 93 25.17 -10.09 -11.36
C PHE A 93 23.82 -10.11 -10.63
N SER A 94 22.76 -10.62 -11.28
CA SER A 94 21.39 -10.54 -10.78
C SER A 94 21.05 -11.51 -9.63
N GLN A 95 21.83 -12.55 -9.37
CA GLN A 95 21.56 -13.45 -8.24
C GLN A 95 21.99 -12.78 -6.93
N ARG A 96 23.25 -12.35 -6.81
CA ARG A 96 23.76 -11.66 -5.61
C ARG A 96 23.06 -10.31 -5.36
N PHE A 97 22.75 -9.57 -6.44
CA PHE A 97 22.01 -8.31 -6.33
C PHE A 97 20.53 -8.54 -5.95
N GLN A 98 19.90 -9.66 -6.32
CA GLN A 98 18.57 -10.01 -5.80
C GLN A 98 18.58 -10.31 -4.30
N TRP A 99 19.63 -10.96 -3.78
CA TRP A 99 19.77 -11.19 -2.33
C TRP A 99 20.00 -9.87 -1.57
N ILE A 100 20.89 -9.01 -2.07
CA ILE A 100 21.14 -7.67 -1.49
C ILE A 100 19.90 -6.79 -1.59
N ALA A 101 19.19 -6.79 -2.73
CA ALA A 101 17.95 -6.04 -2.90
C ALA A 101 16.85 -6.57 -1.98
N ARG A 102 16.78 -7.87 -1.71
CA ARG A 102 15.85 -8.45 -0.73
C ARG A 102 16.20 -8.04 0.70
N THR A 103 17.46 -8.09 1.13
CA THR A 103 17.84 -7.63 2.48
C THR A 103 17.67 -6.12 2.64
N VAL A 104 17.97 -5.33 1.61
CA VAL A 104 17.72 -3.88 1.62
C VAL A 104 16.22 -3.59 1.63
N LEU A 105 15.40 -4.33 0.86
CA LEU A 105 13.95 -4.17 0.89
C LEU A 105 13.37 -4.56 2.25
N VAL A 106 13.80 -5.66 2.85
CA VAL A 106 13.36 -6.07 4.20
C VAL A 106 13.83 -5.07 5.24
N GLY A 107 15.09 -4.62 5.18
CA GLY A 107 15.61 -3.58 6.08
C GLY A 107 14.88 -2.26 5.91
N PHE A 108 14.58 -1.86 4.68
CA PHE A 108 13.77 -0.67 4.37
C PHE A 108 12.32 -0.83 4.83
N LEU A 109 11.72 -2.01 4.70
CA LEU A 109 10.38 -2.30 5.22
C LEU A 109 10.35 -2.31 6.75
N LEU A 110 11.37 -2.84 7.42
CA LEU A 110 11.51 -2.79 8.88
C LEU A 110 11.75 -1.35 9.36
N LEU A 111 12.57 -0.58 8.63
CA LEU A 111 12.81 0.82 8.91
C LEU A 111 11.54 1.65 8.67
N ALA A 112 10.82 1.40 7.58
CA ALA A 112 9.55 2.05 7.25
C ALA A 112 8.43 1.64 8.20
N TYR A 113 8.42 0.40 8.69
CA TYR A 113 7.53 -0.05 9.75
C TYR A 113 7.86 0.64 11.08
N GLY A 114 9.15 0.74 11.43
CA GLY A 114 9.60 1.57 12.55
C GLY A 114 9.16 3.02 12.40
N PHE A 115 9.35 3.60 11.21
CA PHE A 115 8.99 4.99 10.90
C PHE A 115 7.47 5.23 10.90
N ALA A 116 6.68 4.26 10.43
CA ALA A 116 5.22 4.29 10.51
C ALA A 116 4.73 4.24 11.97
N LEU A 117 5.42 3.50 12.85
CA LEU A 117 5.16 3.52 14.29
C LEU A 117 5.53 4.87 14.95
N PHE A 118 6.47 5.63 14.37
CA PHE A 118 6.86 6.97 14.81
C PHE A 118 5.95 8.10 14.29
N GLN A 119 5.17 7.89 13.22
CA GLN A 119 4.28 8.93 12.65
C GLN A 119 2.80 8.72 13.03
N VAL A 120 2.37 7.48 13.31
CA VAL A 120 1.02 7.18 13.83
C VAL A 120 0.91 7.50 15.33
N SER A 121 2.05 7.69 16.01
CA SER A 121 2.10 7.99 17.44
C SER A 121 1.29 9.21 17.83
N ASP A 122 1.34 10.32 17.11
CA ASP A 122 0.81 11.57 17.66
C ASP A 122 -0.73 11.60 17.70
N LEU A 123 -1.39 10.97 16.74
CA LEU A 123 -2.86 10.88 16.72
C LEU A 123 -3.39 9.68 17.52
N SER A 124 -2.73 8.52 17.49
CA SER A 124 -3.18 7.36 18.27
C SER A 124 -2.80 7.46 19.75
N GLN A 125 -1.75 8.20 20.12
CA GLN A 125 -1.40 8.42 21.53
C GLN A 125 -2.41 9.33 22.22
N ALA A 126 -2.97 10.31 21.51
CA ALA A 126 -4.01 11.19 22.02
C ALA A 126 -5.39 10.52 22.11
N ALA A 127 -5.62 9.42 21.40
CA ALA A 127 -6.89 8.71 21.44
C ALA A 127 -7.22 8.24 22.86
N ILE A 128 -8.41 8.61 23.34
CA ILE A 128 -8.97 8.21 24.64
C ILE A 128 -10.06 7.14 24.43
N PRO A 129 -10.52 6.45 25.49
CA PRO A 129 -11.59 5.48 25.37
C PRO A 129 -12.79 6.04 24.60
N GLY A 130 -13.35 5.24 23.69
CA GLY A 130 -14.45 5.62 22.80
C GLY A 130 -14.02 6.21 21.45
N ASP A 131 -12.75 6.63 21.29
CA ASP A 131 -12.25 7.12 20.01
C ASP A 131 -12.01 5.97 19.01
N SER A 132 -12.20 6.24 17.72
CA SER A 132 -12.04 5.24 16.63
C SER A 132 -10.65 4.58 16.60
N LEU A 133 -9.60 5.33 16.95
CA LEU A 133 -8.21 4.83 16.96
C LEU A 133 -7.79 4.21 18.30
N TYR A 134 -8.65 4.21 19.32
CA TYR A 134 -8.32 3.67 20.64
C TYR A 134 -8.00 2.16 20.63
N PRO A 135 -8.73 1.29 19.89
CA PRO A 135 -8.34 -0.12 19.79
C PRO A 135 -6.94 -0.32 19.18
N LEU A 136 -6.54 0.54 18.24
CA LEU A 136 -5.20 0.51 17.66
C LEU A 136 -4.13 0.91 18.69
N LYS A 137 -4.41 1.89 19.56
CA LYS A 137 -3.54 2.26 20.68
C LYS A 137 -3.27 1.05 21.59
N LEU A 138 -4.33 0.36 22.03
CA LEU A 138 -4.21 -0.83 22.87
C LEU A 138 -3.42 -1.96 22.18
N PHE A 139 -3.64 -2.17 20.88
CA PHE A 139 -2.88 -3.15 20.11
C PHE A 139 -1.38 -2.81 20.07
N ILE A 140 -1.02 -1.55 19.85
CA ILE A 140 0.39 -1.10 19.85
C ILE A 140 1.02 -1.27 21.24
N GLU A 141 0.29 -0.95 22.31
CA GLU A 141 0.73 -1.14 23.70
C GLU A 141 1.03 -2.63 24.00
N GLN A 142 0.11 -3.51 23.61
CA GLN A 142 0.29 -4.96 23.77
C GLN A 142 1.47 -5.47 22.93
N ALA A 143 1.62 -5.01 21.69
CA ALA A 143 2.74 -5.38 20.83
C ALA A 143 4.09 -4.98 21.46
N ARG A 144 4.18 -3.78 22.05
CA ARG A 144 5.40 -3.32 22.76
C ARG A 144 5.77 -4.23 23.92
N LEU A 145 4.80 -4.69 24.71
CA LEU A 145 5.05 -5.67 25.78
C LEU A 145 5.52 -7.01 25.21
N THR A 146 4.92 -7.51 24.12
CA THR A 146 5.31 -8.81 23.56
C THR A 146 6.69 -8.83 22.90
N VAL A 147 7.14 -7.68 22.37
CA VAL A 147 8.45 -7.53 21.71
C VAL A 147 9.55 -7.21 22.72
N SER A 148 9.18 -6.72 23.91
CA SER A 148 10.14 -6.44 24.98
C SER A 148 10.74 -7.73 25.53
N LEU A 149 12.07 -7.80 25.57
CA LEU A 149 12.84 -8.95 26.07
C LEU A 149 13.53 -8.64 27.41
N ASP A 150 13.35 -7.42 27.93
CA ASP A 150 13.97 -6.95 29.17
C ASP A 150 12.88 -6.78 30.25
N PRO A 151 12.93 -7.55 31.35
CA PRO A 151 12.01 -7.40 32.47
C PRO A 151 11.96 -5.97 33.04
N VAL A 152 13.08 -5.22 32.98
CA VAL A 152 13.12 -3.82 33.45
C VAL A 152 12.31 -2.93 32.50
N GLN A 153 12.41 -3.17 31.20
CA GLN A 153 11.63 -2.48 30.19
C GLN A 153 10.14 -2.82 30.30
N ASP A 154 9.79 -4.07 30.60
CA ASP A 154 8.39 -4.48 30.84
C ASP A 154 7.78 -3.72 32.02
N ALA A 155 8.49 -3.66 33.14
CA ALA A 155 7.99 -2.90 34.30
C ALA A 155 7.86 -1.41 34.01
N ARG A 156 8.79 -0.82 33.23
CA ARG A 156 8.67 0.57 32.76
C ARG A 156 7.43 0.77 31.89
N LEU A 157 7.17 -0.11 30.93
CA LEU A 157 5.99 -0.05 30.07
C LEU A 157 4.69 -0.15 30.88
N GLN A 158 4.64 -1.03 31.88
CA GLN A 158 3.47 -1.19 32.75
C GLN A 158 3.21 0.07 33.59
N VAL A 159 4.26 0.70 34.13
CA VAL A 159 4.14 2.00 34.83
C VAL A 159 3.67 3.09 33.86
N GLU A 160 4.20 3.11 32.64
CA GLU A 160 3.79 4.05 31.59
C GLU A 160 2.32 3.88 31.20
N PHE A 161 1.84 2.66 31.01
CA PHE A 161 0.44 2.39 30.67
C PHE A 161 -0.51 2.77 31.80
N SER A 162 -0.11 2.52 33.05
CA SER A 162 -0.84 3.00 34.23
C SER A 162 -0.97 4.53 34.20
N ARG A 163 0.12 5.25 33.91
CA ARG A 163 0.09 6.71 33.78
C ARG A 163 -0.85 7.17 32.67
N ARG A 164 -0.81 6.54 31.50
CA ARG A 164 -1.70 6.87 30.39
C ARG A 164 -3.17 6.66 30.72
N ARG A 165 -3.53 5.54 31.37
CA ARG A 165 -4.94 5.34 31.79
C ARG A 165 -5.38 6.42 32.78
N SER A 166 -4.50 6.89 33.64
CA SER A 166 -4.79 8.05 34.52
C SER A 166 -5.08 9.32 33.72
N ASP A 167 -4.25 9.62 32.72
CA ASP A 167 -4.42 10.81 31.87
C ASP A 167 -5.73 10.73 31.06
N GLU A 168 -6.10 9.53 30.60
CA GLU A 168 -7.37 9.29 29.92
C GLU A 168 -8.58 9.51 30.83
N ILE A 169 -8.52 9.12 32.11
CA ILE A 169 -9.59 9.42 33.08
C ILE A 169 -9.79 10.93 33.19
N ALA A 170 -8.69 11.70 33.32
CA ALA A 170 -8.76 13.16 33.38
C ALA A 170 -9.35 13.75 32.09
N ALA A 171 -8.96 13.24 30.92
CA ALA A 171 -9.49 13.67 29.63
C ALA A 171 -10.99 13.35 29.49
N LEU A 172 -11.44 12.16 29.91
CA LEU A 172 -12.86 11.80 29.91
C LEU A 172 -13.70 12.71 30.81
N ILE A 173 -13.19 13.10 31.98
CA ILE A 173 -13.85 14.08 32.86
C ILE A 173 -13.94 15.44 32.16
N PHE A 174 -12.85 15.88 31.52
CA PHE A 174 -12.82 17.16 30.82
C PHE A 174 -13.76 17.20 29.61
N GLU A 175 -13.86 16.09 28.87
CA GLU A 175 -14.75 15.96 27.71
C GLU A 175 -16.20 15.60 28.07
N GLY A 176 -16.50 15.38 29.36
CA GLY A 176 -17.84 15.04 29.83
C GLY A 176 -18.32 13.64 29.41
N ARG A 177 -17.41 12.73 29.05
CA ARG A 177 -17.72 11.36 28.62
C ARG A 177 -17.77 10.40 29.83
N PHE A 178 -18.73 10.64 30.73
CA PHE A 178 -18.81 9.96 32.02
C PHE A 178 -19.18 8.48 31.93
N ASP A 179 -19.86 8.08 30.85
CA ASP A 179 -20.23 6.70 30.54
C ASP A 179 -19.01 5.76 30.38
N LEU A 180 -17.87 6.33 29.96
CA LEU A 180 -16.62 5.59 29.77
C LEU A 180 -15.68 5.65 30.98
N LEU A 181 -16.02 6.40 32.04
CA LEU A 181 -15.13 6.54 33.19
C LEU A 181 -14.95 5.24 33.96
N GLN A 182 -16.03 4.57 34.33
CA GLN A 182 -15.97 3.34 35.11
C GLN A 182 -15.08 2.26 34.47
N PRO A 183 -15.26 1.88 33.19
CA PRO A 183 -14.37 0.88 32.57
C PRO A 183 -12.92 1.37 32.48
N THR A 184 -12.68 2.68 32.34
CA THR A 184 -11.32 3.24 32.27
C THR A 184 -10.62 3.24 33.63
N VAL A 185 -11.35 3.51 34.72
CA VAL A 185 -10.84 3.39 36.09
C VAL A 185 -10.47 1.94 36.40
N GLN A 186 -11.31 0.98 36.00
CA GLN A 186 -10.99 -0.44 36.15
C GLN A 186 -9.74 -0.84 35.35
N ALA A 187 -9.60 -0.35 34.11
CA ALA A 187 -8.40 -0.58 33.31
C ALA A 187 -7.14 0.02 33.97
N PHE A 188 -7.24 1.22 34.53
CA PHE A 188 -6.16 1.84 35.29
C PHE A 188 -5.73 0.98 36.49
N GLU A 189 -6.66 0.47 37.28
CA GLU A 189 -6.35 -0.39 38.43
C GLU A 189 -5.70 -1.71 38.03
N GLN A 190 -6.14 -2.28 36.90
CA GLN A 190 -5.52 -3.48 36.33
C GLN A 190 -4.08 -3.21 35.91
N GLU A 191 -3.82 -2.08 35.22
CA GLU A 191 -2.46 -1.68 34.83
C GLU A 191 -1.57 -1.42 36.05
N VAL A 192 -2.06 -0.72 37.08
CA VAL A 192 -1.33 -0.51 38.33
C VAL A 192 -1.00 -1.84 39.01
N SER A 193 -1.94 -2.78 39.00
CA SER A 193 -1.73 -4.12 39.57
C SER A 193 -0.67 -4.90 38.79
N ARG A 194 -0.70 -4.84 37.45
CA ARG A 194 0.32 -5.45 36.58
C ARG A 194 1.70 -4.81 36.80
N ALA A 195 1.76 -3.49 36.91
CA ALA A 195 2.99 -2.76 37.23
C ALA A 195 3.57 -3.21 38.58
N ARG A 196 2.76 -3.29 39.63
CA ARG A 196 3.20 -3.77 40.95
C ARG A 196 3.73 -5.20 40.89
N LEU A 197 3.08 -6.10 40.13
CA LEU A 197 3.55 -7.48 39.94
C LEU A 197 4.88 -7.53 39.19
N ALA A 198 5.02 -6.78 38.10
CA ALA A 198 6.26 -6.68 37.33
C ALA A 198 7.41 -6.14 38.19
N LEU A 199 7.15 -5.11 39.00
CA LEU A 199 8.13 -4.53 39.92
C LEU A 199 8.55 -5.51 41.02
N ARG A 200 7.63 -6.29 41.58
CA ARG A 200 7.96 -7.36 42.55
C ARG A 200 8.84 -8.43 41.92
N ALA A 201 8.55 -8.84 40.68
CA ALA A 201 9.36 -9.81 39.95
C ALA A 201 10.78 -9.30 39.64
N LEU A 202 10.97 -7.98 39.53
CA LEU A 202 12.28 -7.37 39.32
C LEU A 202 13.18 -7.31 40.57
N GLN A 203 12.60 -7.24 41.77
CA GLN A 203 13.36 -7.01 43.01
C GLN A 203 14.55 -7.96 43.25
N PRO A 204 14.47 -9.27 42.95
CA PRO A 204 15.58 -10.19 43.20
C PRO A 204 16.83 -9.93 42.35
N ARG A 205 16.68 -9.35 41.15
CA ARG A 205 17.78 -9.15 40.18
C ARG A 205 18.14 -7.68 39.94
N HIS A 206 17.16 -6.79 40.08
CA HIS A 206 17.25 -5.38 39.68
C HIS A 206 16.67 -4.47 40.78
N ARG A 207 17.18 -4.61 42.01
CA ARG A 207 16.62 -3.95 43.20
C ARG A 207 16.57 -2.43 43.09
N SER A 208 17.63 -1.78 42.60
CA SER A 208 17.67 -0.32 42.48
C SER A 208 16.64 0.19 41.47
N GLN A 209 16.52 -0.47 40.31
CA GLN A 209 15.51 -0.12 39.30
C GLN A 209 14.09 -0.36 39.82
N ALA A 210 13.85 -1.49 40.49
CA ALA A 210 12.55 -1.81 41.07
C ALA A 210 12.13 -0.79 42.14
N VAL A 211 13.05 -0.33 43.00
CA VAL A 211 12.78 0.72 43.99
C VAL A 211 12.46 2.06 43.32
N ALA A 212 13.23 2.47 42.33
CA ALA A 212 13.00 3.73 41.61
C ALA A 212 11.63 3.75 40.91
N LEU A 213 11.30 2.70 40.17
CA LEU A 213 10.01 2.59 39.48
C LEU A 213 8.83 2.41 40.45
N SER A 214 9.04 1.78 41.60
CA SER A 214 8.00 1.70 42.65
C SER A 214 7.71 3.06 43.27
N ALA A 215 8.74 3.90 43.45
CA ALA A 215 8.58 5.26 43.92
C ALA A 215 7.84 6.11 42.87
N GLU A 216 8.21 5.97 41.60
CA GLU A 216 7.52 6.63 40.48
C GLU A 216 6.03 6.27 40.43
N LEU A 217 5.71 4.97 40.48
CA LEU A 217 4.33 4.49 40.48
C LEU A 217 3.54 5.01 41.70
N SER A 218 4.15 5.00 42.88
CA SER A 218 3.50 5.50 44.10
C SER A 218 3.19 7.00 44.00
N ASN A 219 4.18 7.80 43.58
CA ASN A 219 4.01 9.24 43.40
C ASN A 219 2.94 9.57 42.36
N MET A 220 2.87 8.79 41.28
CA MET A 220 1.86 8.93 40.24
C MET A 220 0.45 8.65 40.78
N VAL A 221 0.24 7.52 41.47
CA VAL A 221 -1.07 7.17 42.07
C VAL A 221 -1.50 8.21 43.11
N GLU A 222 -0.57 8.69 43.93
CA GLU A 222 -0.87 9.72 44.93
C GLU A 222 -1.26 11.05 44.28
N SER A 223 -0.47 11.50 43.30
CA SER A 223 -0.75 12.74 42.56
C SER A 223 -2.10 12.67 41.83
N GLN A 224 -2.45 11.51 41.28
CA GLN A 224 -3.72 11.30 40.61
C GLN A 224 -4.91 11.48 41.56
N ASN A 225 -4.87 10.90 42.77
CA ASN A 225 -5.99 11.04 43.72
C ASN A 225 -6.27 12.51 44.05
N VAL A 226 -5.22 13.34 44.12
CA VAL A 226 -5.34 14.79 44.31
C VAL A 226 -5.98 15.45 43.08
N ILE A 227 -5.44 15.20 41.88
CA ILE A 227 -5.92 15.81 40.63
C ILE A 227 -7.38 15.44 40.37
N LEU A 228 -7.75 14.16 40.48
CA LEU A 228 -9.12 13.70 40.29
C LEU A 228 -10.06 14.32 41.33
N GLY A 229 -9.61 14.44 42.58
CA GLY A 229 -10.36 15.14 43.63
C GLY A 229 -10.64 16.61 43.29
N LEU A 230 -9.71 17.30 42.64
CA LEU A 230 -9.89 18.68 42.16
C LEU A 230 -10.79 18.74 40.92
N LEU A 231 -10.62 17.84 39.95
CA LEU A 231 -11.44 17.77 38.74
C LEU A 231 -12.91 17.49 39.07
N ILE A 232 -13.19 16.60 40.04
CA ILE A 232 -14.56 16.33 40.52
C ILE A 232 -15.20 17.58 41.14
N GLN A 233 -14.42 18.46 41.77
CA GLN A 233 -14.95 19.70 42.32
C GLN A 233 -15.19 20.77 41.25
N ALA A 234 -14.48 20.70 40.12
CA ALA A 234 -14.60 21.64 39.02
C ALA A 234 -15.80 21.35 38.09
N ILE A 235 -16.36 20.14 38.12
CA ILE A 235 -17.53 19.76 37.30
C ILE A 235 -18.88 20.09 37.99
N PRO A 236 -19.96 20.32 37.20
CA PRO A 236 -21.31 20.57 37.73
C PRO A 236 -21.79 19.47 38.70
N GLU A 237 -22.60 19.83 39.72
CA GLU A 237 -23.08 18.88 40.76
C GLU A 237 -23.78 17.65 40.17
N GLU A 238 -24.52 17.82 39.08
CA GLU A 238 -25.22 16.76 38.35
C GLU A 238 -24.24 15.68 37.89
N ALA A 239 -23.09 16.08 37.34
CA ALA A 239 -22.04 15.18 36.87
C ALA A 239 -21.22 14.56 38.03
N ARG A 240 -21.16 15.19 39.20
CA ARG A 240 -20.39 14.67 40.35
C ARG A 240 -20.94 13.37 40.89
N ILE A 241 -22.23 13.08 40.70
CA ILE A 241 -22.84 11.83 41.15
C ILE A 241 -22.33 10.68 40.29
N GLU A 242 -22.36 10.84 38.97
CA GLU A 242 -21.89 9.83 38.01
C GLU A 242 -20.40 9.55 38.19
N VAL A 243 -19.57 10.59 38.30
CA VAL A 243 -18.13 10.42 38.52
C VAL A 243 -17.85 9.73 39.86
N ARG A 244 -18.53 10.10 40.95
CA ARG A 244 -18.35 9.43 42.26
C ARG A 244 -18.80 7.98 42.24
N GLN A 245 -19.86 7.65 41.50
CA GLN A 245 -20.32 6.27 41.35
C GLN A 245 -19.29 5.44 40.56
N ALA A 246 -18.81 5.96 39.44
CA ALA A 246 -17.77 5.32 38.64
C ALA A 246 -16.51 5.03 39.46
N MET A 247 -16.07 6.00 40.28
CA MET A 247 -14.90 5.84 41.15
C MET A 247 -15.16 4.84 42.30
N LYS A 248 -16.32 4.87 42.96
CA LYS A 248 -16.62 4.00 44.12
C LYS A 248 -16.68 2.50 43.80
N VAL A 249 -17.07 2.12 42.59
CA VAL A 249 -17.19 0.70 42.21
C VAL A 249 -15.80 0.04 42.08
N SER A 250 -14.76 0.82 41.82
CA SER A 250 -13.40 0.31 41.63
C SER A 250 -12.64 0.08 42.96
N TYR A 251 -12.95 0.85 44.01
CA TYR A 251 -12.36 0.68 45.35
C TYR A 251 -12.99 -0.43 46.23
N LYS A 252 -13.84 -1.30 45.68
CA LYS A 252 -14.42 -2.46 46.40
C LYS A 252 -13.68 -3.75 46.06
#